data_AF-A0A357TBH5-F1
#
_entry.id   AF-A0A357TBH5-F1
#
_cell.length_a   1.000
_cell.length_b   1.000
_cell.length_c   1.000
_cell.angle_alpha   90.00
_cell.angle_beta   90.00
_cell.angle_gamma   90.00
#
_symmetry.space_group_name_H-M   'P 1'
#
loop_
_entity.id
_entity.type
_entity.pdbx_description
1 polymer ?
#
loop_
_entity_poly.entity_id
_entity_poly.type
_entity_poly.pdbx_seq_one_letter_code
_entity_poly.pdbx_strand_id
1 'polypeptide(L)'
;MKGEIRVEYIKPPWTQQREKVLLDRYVRKDERGEPLEATWDEVASRVSSALALVEKEKDREKYAAEFFDALKNFRVVPGGRVIAAAGTNTNLTYFNCTVIPVECDDPTFGNDSRQGIMDTMKKMVEITSRGGGVGINWSVLRPRGSYVRGVNGRSSGSVSWMEAAGAVAQQVEQGGSRRAALMFMLWDWHPDLLEFLEAKSTGDSKLENANLSVALSNKFMEAVEKDGDWIWKFPDYTHPDYNRKWNGSINTWEQAGLPVVEYGLDSEGNVVPNGKPVKARWIWEKIIKAAHSWGEPGIVFLERYNEQSNLRYREEIISVNPCGEQGLGPYGVCNLCSINLVSHVRKKGGILDVDYDLLRKSVETAVRLSDNVIELDNYFLPQFERSQRLGARRIGIGTMGLADLLILKEIRYGSKESLDFIDALYRFIAVEAYRSSIELAVERGSFPWFDREAYLKGYFIKRLPEDVQKDIARNGIRNSVLLTQAPTGTTSILAGVSSGIEPVFSFSYVREDRTGTYHVRHWLAEKFMKENPGRPLPPYFVSALDLTPEEHVLVQAAVQKHTDSSISKTVNAPFEHSLEEVNKLFKSAYNLGCKGITYFRIGTRKAVLKKKEDGFCCSL
;
A
#
# COMPACT_ATOMS: atom_id res chain seq x y z
N MET A 1 51.71 3.21 -12.04
CA MET A 1 50.43 2.53 -12.35
C MET A 1 49.47 2.76 -11.19
N LYS A 2 48.51 3.67 -11.32
CA LYS A 2 47.41 3.79 -10.34
C LYS A 2 46.50 2.59 -10.61
N GLY A 3 46.56 1.56 -9.78
CA GLY A 3 45.67 0.40 -9.91
C GLY A 3 44.23 0.88 -9.84
N GLU A 4 43.43 0.58 -10.87
CA GLU A 4 42.00 0.87 -10.86
C GLU A 4 41.38 0.15 -9.65
N ILE A 5 40.80 0.92 -8.73
CA ILE A 5 40.08 0.36 -7.59
C ILE A 5 38.83 -0.31 -8.17
N ARG A 6 38.85 -1.65 -8.23
CA ARG A 6 37.73 -2.46 -8.72
C ARG A 6 36.49 -2.18 -7.86
N VAL A 7 35.46 -1.60 -8.48
CA VAL A 7 34.16 -1.38 -7.84
C VAL A 7 33.34 -2.66 -7.98
N GLU A 8 32.94 -3.24 -6.85
CA GLU A 8 32.09 -4.43 -6.82
C GLU A 8 30.76 -4.08 -6.15
N TYR A 9 29.65 -4.42 -6.81
CA TYR A 9 28.30 -4.23 -6.28
C TYR A 9 27.83 -5.47 -5.53
N ILE A 10 27.13 -5.25 -4.42
CA ILE A 10 26.56 -6.33 -3.63
C ILE A 10 25.41 -6.99 -4.39
N LYS A 11 25.47 -8.32 -4.53
CA LYS A 11 24.43 -9.13 -5.16
C LYS A 11 23.99 -10.26 -4.22
N PRO A 12 22.70 -10.35 -3.87
CA PRO A 12 22.19 -11.50 -3.13
C PRO A 12 22.38 -12.80 -3.93
N PRO A 13 22.65 -13.93 -3.27
CA PRO A 13 22.78 -15.22 -3.95
C PRO A 13 21.49 -15.62 -4.67
N TRP A 14 21.61 -16.32 -5.81
CA TRP A 14 20.48 -16.93 -6.47
C TRP A 14 20.12 -18.23 -5.75
N THR A 15 19.01 -18.24 -5.01
CA THR A 15 18.58 -19.39 -4.20
C THR A 15 17.46 -20.16 -4.89
N GLN A 16 17.24 -21.42 -4.48
CA GLN A 16 16.13 -22.25 -4.98
C GLN A 16 14.76 -21.58 -4.81
N GLN A 17 14.60 -20.78 -3.74
CA GLN A 17 13.36 -20.03 -3.51
C GLN A 17 13.15 -18.94 -4.57
N ARG A 18 14.21 -18.24 -4.99
CA ARG A 18 14.16 -17.22 -6.05
C ARG A 18 13.76 -17.85 -7.38
N GLU A 19 14.39 -18.97 -7.71
CA GLU A 19 14.09 -19.75 -8.90
C GLU A 19 12.64 -20.23 -8.92
N LYS A 20 12.16 -20.81 -7.83
CA LYS A 20 10.76 -21.25 -7.72
C LYS A 20 9.78 -20.10 -7.88
N VAL A 21 10.04 -18.94 -7.27
CA VAL A 21 9.18 -17.75 -7.42
C VAL A 21 9.17 -17.26 -8.86
N LEU A 22 10.33 -17.22 -9.53
CA LEU A 22 10.44 -16.86 -10.95
C LEU A 22 9.56 -17.76 -11.82
N LEU A 23 9.77 -19.08 -11.75
CA LEU A 23 9.08 -20.08 -12.57
C LEU A 23 7.58 -20.19 -12.25
N ASP A 24 7.20 -19.97 -10.99
CA ASP A 24 5.80 -20.02 -10.58
C ASP A 24 5.03 -18.77 -11.06
N ARG A 25 5.62 -17.58 -10.91
CA ARG A 25 4.87 -16.31 -10.93
C ARG A 25 5.14 -15.39 -12.11
N TYR A 26 6.28 -15.50 -12.79
CA TYR A 26 6.75 -14.43 -13.68
C TYR A 26 7.16 -14.87 -15.08
N VAL A 27 7.55 -16.14 -15.24
CA VAL A 27 7.77 -16.69 -16.58
C VAL A 27 6.45 -16.79 -17.33
N ARG A 28 6.49 -16.45 -18.61
CA ARG A 28 5.39 -16.69 -19.55
C ARG A 28 5.18 -18.19 -19.68
N LYS A 29 3.92 -18.61 -19.72
CA LYS A 29 3.51 -20.01 -19.87
C LYS A 29 2.64 -20.18 -21.11
N ASP A 30 2.64 -21.37 -21.68
CA ASP A 30 1.71 -21.75 -22.74
C ASP A 30 0.33 -22.12 -22.17
N GLU A 31 -0.59 -22.54 -23.06
CA GLU A 31 -1.96 -22.95 -22.69
C GLU A 31 -2.02 -24.20 -21.80
N ARG A 32 -0.93 -24.99 -21.75
CA ARG A 32 -0.80 -26.17 -20.88
C ARG A 32 -0.18 -25.83 -19.53
N GLY A 33 0.27 -24.58 -19.35
CA GLY A 33 0.93 -24.11 -18.14
C GLY A 33 2.44 -24.35 -18.14
N GLU A 34 3.02 -24.81 -19.25
CA GLU A 34 4.45 -25.07 -19.37
C GLU A 34 5.21 -23.75 -19.58
N PRO A 35 6.36 -23.56 -18.91
CA PRO A 35 7.13 -22.33 -18.99
C PRO A 35 7.78 -22.16 -20.38
N LEU A 36 7.57 -20.99 -21.00
CA LEU A 36 8.19 -20.55 -22.25
C LEU A 36 9.45 -19.69 -22.02
N GLU A 37 9.74 -19.37 -20.76
CA GLU A 37 10.94 -18.67 -20.31
C GLU A 37 11.52 -19.45 -19.12
N ALA A 38 12.84 -19.48 -19.00
CA ALA A 38 13.55 -20.22 -17.96
C ALA A 38 14.37 -19.30 -17.03
N THR A 39 14.76 -18.12 -17.50
CA THR A 39 15.69 -17.25 -16.76
C THR A 39 15.14 -15.85 -16.49
N TRP A 40 15.69 -15.17 -15.48
CA TRP A 40 15.35 -13.78 -15.22
C TRP A 40 15.77 -12.86 -16.38
N ASP A 41 16.87 -13.16 -17.07
CA ASP A 41 17.32 -12.39 -18.22
C ASP A 41 16.29 -12.44 -19.37
N GLU A 42 15.66 -13.58 -19.62
CA GLU A 42 14.58 -13.70 -20.62
C GLU A 42 13.36 -12.87 -20.23
N VAL A 43 12.92 -12.98 -18.97
CA VAL A 43 11.80 -12.18 -18.43
C VAL A 43 12.11 -10.68 -18.50
N ALA A 44 13.31 -10.27 -18.09
CA ALA A 44 13.77 -8.89 -18.15
C ALA A 44 13.81 -8.36 -19.59
N SER A 45 14.25 -9.18 -20.55
CA SER A 45 14.28 -8.85 -21.97
C SER A 45 12.87 -8.63 -22.54
N ARG A 46 11.93 -9.54 -22.24
CA ARG A 46 10.51 -9.39 -22.63
C ARG A 46 9.91 -8.11 -22.05
N VAL A 47 10.04 -7.92 -20.75
CA VAL A 47 9.42 -6.78 -20.04
C VAL A 47 10.01 -5.46 -20.52
N SER A 48 11.33 -5.34 -20.61
CA SER A 48 12.01 -4.13 -21.08
C SER A 48 11.62 -3.77 -22.52
N SER A 49 11.62 -4.74 -23.42
CA SER A 49 11.24 -4.55 -24.83
C SER A 49 9.79 -4.10 -24.96
N ALA A 50 8.87 -4.72 -24.21
CA ALA A 50 7.47 -4.36 -24.22
C ALA A 50 7.23 -2.93 -23.72
N LEU A 51 7.84 -2.55 -22.60
CA LEU A 51 7.68 -1.22 -22.01
C LEU A 51 8.34 -0.11 -22.85
N ALA A 52 9.36 -0.44 -23.65
CA ALA A 52 9.98 0.49 -24.58
C ALA A 52 9.12 0.80 -25.81
N LEU A 53 8.06 0.03 -26.12
CA LEU A 53 7.21 0.27 -27.30
C LEU A 53 6.49 1.63 -27.27
N VAL A 54 6.28 2.18 -26.06
CA VAL A 54 5.71 3.52 -25.84
C VAL A 54 6.65 4.63 -26.32
N GLU A 55 7.95 4.35 -26.35
CA GLU A 55 8.94 5.31 -26.80
C GLU A 55 8.82 5.58 -28.30
N LYS A 56 9.30 6.76 -28.70
CA LYS A 56 9.46 7.11 -30.11
C LYS A 56 10.33 6.06 -30.79
N GLU A 57 9.98 5.68 -32.02
CA GLU A 57 10.61 4.57 -32.74
C GLU A 57 12.14 4.61 -32.72
N LYS A 58 12.73 5.79 -32.96
CA LYS A 58 14.19 6.02 -32.93
C LYS A 58 14.86 5.81 -31.56
N ASP A 59 14.11 5.90 -30.47
CA ASP A 59 14.60 5.84 -29.09
C ASP A 59 14.27 4.48 -28.42
N ARG A 60 13.49 3.62 -29.09
CA ARG A 60 13.04 2.33 -28.53
C ARG A 60 14.18 1.42 -28.13
N GLU A 61 15.18 1.25 -29.00
CA GLU A 61 16.33 0.37 -28.72
C GLU A 61 17.15 0.88 -27.52
N LYS A 62 17.35 2.20 -27.44
CA LYS A 62 18.05 2.84 -26.32
C LYS A 62 17.33 2.54 -25.00
N TYR A 63 16.04 2.84 -24.92
CA TYR A 63 15.29 2.66 -23.68
C TYR A 63 15.04 1.18 -23.35
N ALA A 64 14.88 0.31 -24.35
CA ALA A 64 14.86 -1.13 -24.11
C ALA A 64 16.16 -1.61 -23.46
N ALA A 65 17.31 -1.14 -23.92
CA ALA A 65 18.61 -1.48 -23.34
C ALA A 65 18.77 -0.92 -21.90
N GLU A 66 18.38 0.34 -21.66
CA GLU A 66 18.41 0.95 -20.32
C GLU A 66 17.50 0.22 -19.33
N PHE A 67 16.26 -0.09 -19.74
CA PHE A 67 15.32 -0.85 -18.93
C PHE A 67 15.83 -2.27 -18.68
N PHE A 68 16.36 -2.94 -19.71
CA PHE A 68 16.91 -4.28 -19.57
C PHE A 68 18.06 -4.31 -18.55
N ASP A 69 19.00 -3.37 -18.65
CA ASP A 69 20.14 -3.28 -17.72
C ASP A 69 19.69 -3.06 -16.27
N ALA A 70 18.69 -2.19 -16.05
CA ALA A 70 18.12 -1.94 -14.73
C ALA A 70 17.39 -3.18 -14.17
N LEU A 71 16.57 -3.86 -14.97
CA LEU A 71 15.79 -5.04 -14.56
C LEU A 71 16.70 -6.25 -14.34
N LYS A 72 17.60 -6.56 -15.28
CA LYS A 72 18.53 -7.70 -15.21
C LYS A 72 19.34 -7.68 -13.92
N ASN A 73 19.78 -6.49 -13.48
CA ASN A 73 20.56 -6.33 -12.27
C ASN A 73 19.71 -6.10 -11.01
N PHE A 74 18.38 -6.26 -11.08
CA PHE A 74 17.43 -6.01 -10.00
C PHE A 74 17.52 -4.59 -9.40
N ARG A 75 18.04 -3.60 -10.13
CA ARG A 75 18.11 -2.21 -9.67
C ARG A 75 16.72 -1.59 -9.57
N VAL A 76 15.92 -1.86 -10.59
CA VAL A 76 14.51 -1.45 -10.69
C VAL A 76 13.68 -2.71 -10.88
N VAL A 77 12.69 -2.89 -10.02
CA VAL A 77 11.80 -4.05 -10.03
C VAL A 77 10.36 -3.57 -10.17
N PRO A 78 9.75 -3.71 -11.36
CA PRO A 78 8.34 -3.36 -11.55
C PRO A 78 7.42 -4.17 -10.65
N GLY A 79 6.20 -3.68 -10.46
CA GLY A 79 5.16 -4.41 -9.75
C GLY A 79 4.97 -5.78 -10.37
N GLY A 80 4.71 -6.80 -9.54
CA GLY A 80 4.67 -8.19 -10.03
C GLY A 80 3.66 -8.45 -11.16
N ARG A 81 2.63 -7.60 -11.31
CA ARG A 81 1.67 -7.66 -12.41
C ARG A 81 2.29 -7.20 -13.74
N VAL A 82 3.05 -6.10 -13.72
CA VAL A 82 3.82 -5.63 -14.87
C VAL A 82 4.80 -6.71 -15.34
N ILE A 83 5.54 -7.34 -14.41
CA ILE A 83 6.50 -8.41 -14.75
C ILE A 83 5.78 -9.60 -15.43
N ALA A 84 4.65 -10.04 -14.86
CA ALA A 84 3.92 -11.19 -15.36
C ALA A 84 3.20 -10.93 -16.71
N ALA A 85 2.77 -9.69 -16.96
CA ALA A 85 1.86 -9.39 -18.06
C ALA A 85 2.51 -8.63 -19.24
N ALA A 86 3.56 -7.83 -19.02
CA ALA A 86 4.21 -7.05 -20.08
C ALA A 86 4.76 -7.94 -21.20
N GLY A 87 4.42 -7.65 -22.46
CA GLY A 87 4.86 -8.45 -23.61
C GLY A 87 4.20 -9.84 -23.70
N THR A 88 3.05 -10.02 -23.05
CA THR A 88 2.21 -11.22 -23.15
C THR A 88 0.85 -10.87 -23.76
N ASN A 89 0.13 -11.86 -24.28
CA ASN A 89 -1.23 -11.68 -24.82
C ASN A 89 -2.31 -11.92 -23.75
N THR A 90 -1.99 -11.66 -22.47
CA THR A 90 -2.94 -11.89 -21.36
C THR A 90 -3.80 -10.65 -21.11
N ASN A 91 -5.01 -10.86 -20.60
CA ASN A 91 -5.91 -9.77 -20.16
C ASN A 91 -5.60 -9.26 -18.74
N LEU A 92 -4.42 -9.55 -18.21
CA LEU A 92 -4.02 -9.09 -16.88
C LEU A 92 -3.76 -7.58 -16.92
N THR A 93 -4.28 -6.86 -15.93
CA THR A 93 -3.94 -5.45 -15.76
C THR A 93 -2.53 -5.30 -15.21
N TYR A 94 -1.87 -4.22 -15.59
CA TYR A 94 -0.57 -3.78 -15.07
C TYR A 94 -0.73 -3.01 -13.76
N PHE A 95 -1.95 -2.60 -13.39
CA PHE A 95 -2.22 -1.93 -12.13
C PHE A 95 -2.32 -2.91 -10.98
N ASN A 96 -1.52 -2.66 -9.95
CA ASN A 96 -1.54 -3.45 -8.72
C ASN A 96 -2.68 -3.00 -7.78
N CYS A 97 -2.96 -1.70 -7.78
CA CYS A 97 -3.76 -1.04 -6.76
C CYS A 97 -4.93 -0.31 -7.41
N THR A 98 -6.14 -0.58 -6.94
CA THR A 98 -7.38 0.02 -7.42
C THR A 98 -8.26 0.42 -6.25
N VAL A 99 -8.99 1.52 -6.39
CA VAL A 99 -10.12 1.88 -5.53
C VAL A 99 -11.34 2.14 -6.40
N ILE A 100 -12.49 1.61 -6.01
CA ILE A 100 -13.79 1.92 -6.62
C ILE A 100 -14.75 2.43 -5.55
N PRO A 101 -15.61 3.41 -5.87
CA PRO A 101 -16.72 3.78 -5.00
C PRO A 101 -17.78 2.67 -4.97
N VAL A 102 -18.64 2.69 -3.95
CA VAL A 102 -19.96 2.05 -4.09
C VAL A 102 -20.79 2.95 -4.99
N GLU A 103 -21.03 2.50 -6.22
CA GLU A 103 -21.69 3.31 -7.25
C GLU A 103 -22.62 2.48 -8.14
N CYS A 104 -23.77 3.07 -8.45
CA CYS A 104 -24.78 2.52 -9.34
C CYS A 104 -24.56 3.01 -10.78
N ASP A 105 -24.55 2.09 -11.75
CA ASP A 105 -24.40 2.45 -13.16
C ASP A 105 -25.65 3.19 -13.68
N ASP A 106 -26.82 2.86 -13.13
CA ASP A 106 -28.07 3.58 -13.37
C ASP A 106 -28.34 4.61 -12.24
N PRO A 107 -28.16 5.92 -12.49
CA PRO A 107 -28.28 6.95 -11.46
C PRO A 107 -29.71 7.10 -10.90
N THR A 108 -30.73 6.48 -11.51
CA THR A 108 -32.12 6.57 -11.02
C THR A 108 -32.34 5.81 -9.71
N PHE A 109 -31.52 4.78 -9.44
CA PHE A 109 -31.61 4.01 -8.18
C PHE A 109 -30.80 4.63 -7.04
N GLY A 110 -29.79 5.44 -7.36
CA GLY A 110 -28.81 5.97 -6.40
C GLY A 110 -27.79 4.93 -5.92
N ASN A 111 -26.71 5.42 -5.30
CA ASN A 111 -25.57 4.59 -4.91
C ASN A 111 -25.87 3.64 -3.74
N ASP A 112 -26.65 4.10 -2.76
CA ASP A 112 -27.14 3.28 -1.65
C ASP A 112 -28.41 2.52 -2.05
N SER A 113 -28.23 1.55 -2.96
CA SER A 113 -29.29 0.73 -3.51
C SER A 113 -28.80 -0.69 -3.81
N ARG A 114 -29.73 -1.65 -3.96
CA ARG A 114 -29.37 -3.01 -4.38
C ARG A 114 -28.64 -3.02 -5.72
N GLN A 115 -29.04 -2.16 -6.66
CA GLN A 115 -28.39 -2.06 -7.96
C GLN A 115 -26.96 -1.53 -7.81
N GLY A 116 -26.75 -0.46 -7.05
CA GLY A 116 -25.42 0.09 -6.77
C GLY A 116 -24.48 -0.90 -6.09
N ILE A 117 -25.00 -1.68 -5.14
CA ILE A 117 -24.26 -2.75 -4.48
C ILE A 117 -23.83 -3.83 -5.49
N MET A 118 -24.76 -4.33 -6.31
CA MET A 118 -24.48 -5.39 -7.28
C MET A 118 -23.54 -4.92 -8.40
N ASP A 119 -23.70 -3.69 -8.90
CA ASP A 119 -22.82 -3.08 -9.89
C ASP A 119 -21.39 -2.94 -9.33
N THR A 120 -21.26 -2.52 -8.07
CA THR A 120 -19.97 -2.44 -7.37
C THR A 120 -19.33 -3.82 -7.23
N MET A 121 -20.09 -4.84 -6.82
CA MET A 121 -19.59 -6.21 -6.72
C MET A 121 -19.18 -6.78 -8.08
N LYS A 122 -19.93 -6.50 -9.15
CA LYS A 122 -19.57 -6.87 -10.52
C LYS A 122 -18.21 -6.26 -10.92
N LYS A 123 -18.02 -4.96 -10.69
CA LYS A 123 -16.73 -4.28 -10.95
C LYS A 123 -15.60 -4.88 -10.13
N MET A 124 -15.83 -5.16 -8.84
CA MET A 124 -14.87 -5.85 -7.97
C MET A 124 -14.45 -7.20 -8.56
N VAL A 125 -15.39 -8.03 -9.02
CA VAL A 125 -15.10 -9.33 -9.66
C VAL A 125 -14.24 -9.16 -10.92
N GLU A 126 -14.55 -8.18 -11.77
CA GLU A 126 -13.76 -7.91 -12.99
C GLU A 126 -12.32 -7.47 -12.66
N ILE A 127 -12.13 -6.68 -11.60
CA ILE A 127 -10.81 -6.23 -11.14
C ILE A 127 -10.01 -7.41 -10.58
N THR A 128 -10.61 -8.20 -9.69
CA THR A 128 -9.91 -9.31 -9.03
C THR A 128 -9.59 -10.43 -10.02
N SER A 129 -10.46 -10.74 -10.98
CA SER A 129 -10.20 -11.77 -12.01
C SER A 129 -8.98 -11.43 -12.87
N ARG A 130 -8.76 -10.15 -13.15
CA ARG A 130 -7.58 -9.61 -13.86
C ARG A 130 -6.37 -9.38 -12.96
N GLY A 131 -6.50 -9.67 -11.66
CA GLY A 131 -5.44 -9.66 -10.69
C GLY A 131 -5.21 -8.36 -9.93
N GLY A 132 -6.08 -7.35 -10.11
CA GLY A 132 -6.03 -6.12 -9.33
C GLY A 132 -6.43 -6.36 -7.88
N GLY A 133 -5.80 -5.64 -6.95
CA GLY A 133 -6.28 -5.50 -5.59
C GLY A 133 -7.25 -4.32 -5.50
N VAL A 134 -8.37 -4.47 -4.78
CA VAL A 134 -9.42 -3.43 -4.74
C VAL A 134 -9.73 -2.96 -3.33
N GLY A 135 -9.77 -1.64 -3.16
CA GLY A 135 -10.27 -0.96 -1.98
C GLY A 135 -11.67 -0.38 -2.20
N ILE A 136 -12.54 -0.54 -1.20
CA ILE A 136 -13.92 -0.04 -1.22
C ILE A 136 -14.25 0.54 0.16
N ASN A 137 -14.74 1.77 0.19
CA ASN A 137 -15.31 2.37 1.39
C ASN A 137 -16.84 2.22 1.36
N TRP A 138 -17.37 1.45 2.30
CA TRP A 138 -18.79 1.07 2.33
C TRP A 138 -19.66 2.02 3.14
N SER A 139 -19.09 3.15 3.60
CA SER A 139 -19.84 4.18 4.34
C SER A 139 -20.94 4.86 3.51
N VAL A 140 -21.04 4.53 2.22
CA VAL A 140 -22.15 4.91 1.34
C VAL A 140 -23.44 4.21 1.78
N LEU A 141 -23.38 2.99 2.33
CA LEU A 141 -24.57 2.20 2.60
C LEU A 141 -25.26 2.62 3.89
N ARG A 142 -26.59 2.68 3.87
CA ARG A 142 -27.36 3.08 5.06
C ARG A 142 -27.16 2.12 6.25
N PRO A 143 -27.24 2.65 7.49
CA PRO A 143 -27.08 1.85 8.71
C PRO A 143 -28.04 0.68 8.82
N ARG A 144 -27.64 -0.33 9.59
CA ARG A 144 -28.51 -1.43 10.01
C ARG A 144 -29.81 -0.91 10.61
N GLY A 145 -30.92 -1.58 10.29
CA GLY A 145 -32.23 -1.22 10.81
C GLY A 145 -32.93 -0.06 10.09
N SER A 146 -32.23 0.66 9.21
CA SER A 146 -32.81 1.74 8.39
C SER A 146 -34.00 1.23 7.57
N TYR A 147 -35.07 2.03 7.47
CA TYR A 147 -36.28 1.64 6.75
C TYR A 147 -36.04 1.52 5.24
N VAL A 148 -36.55 0.44 4.63
CA VAL A 148 -36.47 0.20 3.18
C VAL A 148 -37.85 0.41 2.54
N ARG A 149 -37.99 1.54 1.85
CA ARG A 149 -39.22 1.89 1.13
C ARG A 149 -39.56 0.85 0.05
N GLY A 150 -40.86 0.60 -0.14
CA GLY A 150 -41.38 -0.29 -1.19
C GLY A 150 -41.51 -1.77 -0.81
N VAL A 151 -40.78 -2.25 0.20
CA VAL A 151 -40.89 -3.64 0.70
C VAL A 151 -41.24 -3.74 2.19
N ASN A 152 -41.45 -2.58 2.84
CA ASN A 152 -41.76 -2.46 4.27
C ASN A 152 -40.77 -3.23 5.18
N GLY A 153 -39.50 -3.25 4.80
CA GLY A 153 -38.43 -3.98 5.49
C GLY A 153 -37.41 -3.07 6.17
N ARG A 154 -36.37 -3.68 6.75
CA ARG A 154 -35.22 -2.99 7.36
C ARG A 154 -33.91 -3.39 6.67
N SER A 155 -32.98 -2.43 6.55
CA SER A 155 -31.65 -2.65 6.00
C SER A 155 -30.84 -3.60 6.87
N SER A 156 -30.07 -4.47 6.23
CA SER A 156 -29.07 -5.34 6.88
C SER A 156 -27.78 -4.59 7.24
N GLY A 157 -27.64 -3.31 6.89
CA GLY A 157 -26.46 -2.49 7.21
C GLY A 157 -25.27 -2.74 6.30
N SER A 158 -24.25 -1.90 6.43
CA SER A 158 -23.06 -1.91 5.56
C SER A 158 -22.21 -3.17 5.75
N VAL A 159 -22.05 -3.63 6.99
CA VAL A 159 -21.19 -4.78 7.33
C VAL A 159 -21.71 -6.08 6.69
N SER A 160 -23.04 -6.29 6.70
CA SER A 160 -23.65 -7.46 6.05
C SER A 160 -23.38 -7.51 4.54
N TRP A 161 -23.37 -6.35 3.86
CA TRP A 161 -23.03 -6.30 2.44
C TRP A 161 -21.53 -6.45 2.17
N MET A 162 -20.67 -6.00 3.09
CA MET A 162 -19.24 -6.33 3.04
C MET A 162 -19.03 -7.85 3.11
N GLU A 163 -19.74 -8.56 3.98
CA GLU A 163 -19.63 -10.03 4.09
C GLU A 163 -20.01 -10.72 2.77
N ALA A 164 -21.08 -10.26 2.12
CA ALA A 164 -21.48 -10.75 0.81
C ALA A 164 -20.42 -10.46 -0.25
N ALA A 165 -19.86 -9.24 -0.27
CA ALA A 165 -18.76 -8.89 -1.19
C ALA A 165 -17.52 -9.77 -0.96
N GLY A 166 -17.14 -9.97 0.30
CA GLY A 166 -16.03 -10.84 0.68
C GLY A 166 -16.25 -12.28 0.23
N ALA A 167 -17.45 -12.82 0.38
CA ALA A 167 -17.81 -14.17 -0.07
C ALA A 167 -17.78 -14.31 -1.60
N VAL A 168 -18.25 -13.31 -2.34
CA VAL A 168 -18.20 -13.29 -3.82
C VAL A 168 -16.76 -13.27 -4.31
N ALA A 169 -15.92 -12.40 -3.74
CA ALA A 169 -14.53 -12.28 -4.13
C ALA A 169 -13.71 -13.56 -3.87
N GLN A 170 -14.07 -14.35 -2.84
CA GLN A 170 -13.43 -15.64 -2.57
C GLN A 170 -13.66 -16.68 -3.67
N GLN A 171 -14.73 -16.55 -4.46
CA GLN A 171 -15.00 -17.44 -5.59
C GLN A 171 -14.14 -17.11 -6.82
N VAL A 172 -13.46 -15.96 -6.81
CA VAL A 172 -12.63 -15.50 -7.93
C VAL A 172 -11.17 -15.82 -7.65
N GLU A 173 -10.62 -16.80 -8.35
CA GLU A 173 -9.17 -16.99 -8.40
C GLU A 173 -8.52 -15.92 -9.27
N GLN A 174 -7.69 -15.06 -8.67
CA GLN A 174 -6.99 -14.01 -9.40
C GLN A 174 -5.93 -14.61 -10.34
N GLY A 175 -6.16 -14.53 -11.66
CA GLY A 175 -5.18 -14.95 -12.68
C GLY A 175 -4.61 -16.36 -12.48
N GLY A 176 -5.44 -17.30 -12.02
CA GLY A 176 -5.13 -18.74 -11.93
C GLY A 176 -4.25 -19.19 -10.75
N SER A 177 -3.83 -18.31 -9.83
CA SER A 177 -3.00 -18.75 -8.68
C SER A 177 -2.96 -17.84 -7.43
N ARG A 178 -3.73 -16.75 -7.38
CA ARG A 178 -3.74 -15.81 -6.24
C ARG A 178 -5.16 -15.63 -5.68
N ARG A 179 -5.26 -15.47 -4.36
CA ARG A 179 -6.53 -15.10 -3.69
C ARG A 179 -6.84 -13.62 -3.92
N ALA A 180 -8.11 -13.26 -3.87
CA ALA A 180 -8.55 -11.87 -3.95
C ALA A 180 -7.94 -11.03 -2.81
N ALA A 181 -7.36 -9.88 -3.15
CA ALA A 181 -6.87 -8.90 -2.19
C ALA A 181 -7.86 -7.73 -2.09
N LEU A 182 -8.46 -7.55 -0.91
CA LEU A 182 -9.51 -6.55 -0.66
C LEU A 182 -9.15 -5.64 0.52
N MET A 183 -9.52 -4.36 0.42
CA MET A 183 -9.62 -3.44 1.55
C MET A 183 -11.07 -2.98 1.68
N PHE A 184 -11.68 -3.17 2.84
CA PHE A 184 -12.98 -2.59 3.19
C PHE A 184 -12.83 -1.58 4.31
N MET A 185 -13.39 -0.39 4.07
CA MET A 185 -13.32 0.72 5.01
C MET A 185 -14.70 1.19 5.45
N LEU A 186 -14.73 1.74 6.67
CA LEU A 186 -15.88 2.45 7.22
C LEU A 186 -15.38 3.69 7.98
N TRP A 187 -16.09 4.82 7.85
CA TRP A 187 -15.74 6.07 8.52
C TRP A 187 -16.13 6.10 10.00
N ASP A 188 -15.39 6.88 10.79
CA ASP A 188 -15.65 7.15 12.22
C ASP A 188 -17.04 7.73 12.52
N TRP A 189 -17.63 8.45 11.56
CA TRP A 189 -18.96 9.04 11.69
C TRP A 189 -20.10 8.05 11.38
N HIS A 190 -19.81 6.87 10.85
CA HIS A 190 -20.84 5.94 10.37
C HIS A 190 -21.51 5.17 11.52
N PRO A 191 -22.86 5.08 11.60
CA PRO A 191 -23.54 4.40 12.69
C PRO A 191 -23.26 2.89 12.83
N ASP A 192 -22.94 2.19 11.73
CA ASP A 192 -22.54 0.76 11.77
C ASP A 192 -21.10 0.53 12.28
N LEU A 193 -20.40 1.57 12.76
CA LEU A 193 -19.00 1.44 13.20
C LEU A 193 -18.81 0.36 14.26
N LEU A 194 -19.67 0.29 15.28
CA LEU A 194 -19.51 -0.70 16.35
C LEU A 194 -19.61 -2.14 15.83
N GLU A 195 -20.55 -2.40 14.92
CA GLU A 195 -20.67 -3.69 14.24
C GLU A 195 -19.42 -3.99 13.39
N PHE A 196 -18.90 -2.97 12.68
CA PHE A 196 -17.70 -3.11 11.87
C PHE A 196 -16.46 -3.50 12.69
N LEU A 197 -16.32 -2.94 13.90
CA LEU A 197 -15.21 -3.30 14.78
C LEU A 197 -15.25 -4.80 15.13
N GLU A 198 -16.43 -5.34 15.38
CA GLU A 198 -16.62 -6.73 15.82
C GLU A 198 -16.73 -7.74 14.66
N ALA A 199 -16.66 -7.29 13.40
CA ALA A 199 -16.94 -8.10 12.21
C ALA A 199 -15.99 -9.30 12.00
N LYS A 200 -14.84 -9.32 12.69
CA LYS A 200 -13.87 -10.44 12.72
C LYS A 200 -13.57 -10.96 14.13
N SER A 201 -14.46 -10.67 15.08
CA SER A 201 -14.33 -11.19 16.44
C SER A 201 -14.49 -12.72 16.52
N THR A 202 -15.13 -13.33 15.52
CA THR A 202 -15.37 -14.78 15.42
C THR A 202 -14.56 -15.39 14.28
N GLY A 203 -14.01 -16.60 14.49
CA GLY A 203 -13.13 -17.27 13.53
C GLY A 203 -13.77 -17.77 12.23
N ASP A 204 -15.08 -17.54 12.04
CA ASP A 204 -15.87 -17.94 10.87
C ASP A 204 -16.31 -16.74 10.02
N SER A 205 -15.69 -15.56 10.21
CA SER A 205 -16.07 -14.35 9.49
C SER A 205 -15.92 -14.51 7.97
N LYS A 206 -16.96 -14.12 7.22
CA LYS A 206 -16.89 -14.06 5.74
C LYS A 206 -15.94 -12.97 5.23
N LEU A 207 -15.45 -12.13 6.13
CA LEU A 207 -14.49 -11.06 5.87
C LEU A 207 -13.04 -11.48 6.03
N GLU A 208 -12.72 -12.73 6.40
CA GLU A 208 -11.33 -13.18 6.63
C GLU A 208 -10.39 -12.89 5.44
N ASN A 209 -10.92 -12.81 4.22
CA ASN A 209 -10.14 -12.52 3.01
C ASN A 209 -10.11 -11.03 2.61
N ALA A 210 -10.66 -10.13 3.44
CA ALA A 210 -10.60 -8.69 3.25
C ALA A 210 -9.89 -8.02 4.44
N ASN A 211 -8.97 -7.10 4.17
CA ASN A 211 -8.43 -6.24 5.22
C ASN A 211 -9.50 -5.21 5.61
N LEU A 212 -9.64 -4.96 6.90
CA LEU A 212 -10.58 -3.96 7.43
C LEU A 212 -9.80 -2.75 7.94
N SER A 213 -10.25 -1.54 7.66
CA SER A 213 -9.68 -0.33 8.26
C SER A 213 -10.74 0.73 8.57
N VAL A 214 -10.61 1.37 9.73
CA VAL A 214 -11.43 2.54 10.06
C VAL A 214 -10.82 3.76 9.40
N ALA A 215 -11.62 4.50 8.63
CA ALA A 215 -11.28 5.82 8.15
C ALA A 215 -11.53 6.83 9.28
N LEU A 216 -10.49 7.53 9.72
CA LEU A 216 -10.57 8.52 10.80
C LEU A 216 -10.46 9.94 10.27
N SER A 217 -11.39 10.78 10.73
CA SER A 217 -11.37 12.23 10.60
C SER A 217 -10.44 12.89 11.63
N ASN A 218 -9.88 14.05 11.28
CA ASN A 218 -9.18 14.92 12.22
C ASN A 218 -10.13 15.38 13.33
N LYS A 219 -11.41 15.64 12.99
CA LYS A 219 -12.46 16.00 13.97
C LYS A 219 -12.64 14.93 15.05
N PHE A 220 -12.65 13.65 14.67
CA PHE A 220 -12.73 12.54 15.62
C PHE A 220 -11.49 12.49 16.52
N MET A 221 -10.29 12.61 15.93
CA MET A 221 -9.05 12.61 16.70
C MET A 221 -8.97 13.78 17.70
N GLU A 222 -9.45 14.96 17.31
CA GLU A 222 -9.57 16.11 18.22
C GLU A 222 -10.57 15.84 19.35
N ALA A 223 -11.72 15.23 19.05
CA ALA A 223 -12.71 14.87 20.06
C ALA A 223 -12.16 13.81 21.03
N VAL A 224 -11.39 12.82 20.55
CA VAL A 224 -10.69 11.84 21.40
C VAL A 224 -9.72 12.55 22.35
N GLU A 225 -8.96 13.52 21.85
CA GLU A 225 -7.98 14.23 22.68
C GLU A 225 -8.67 15.08 23.76
N LYS A 226 -9.74 15.79 23.39
CA LYS A 226 -10.50 16.69 24.27
C LYS A 226 -11.55 15.98 25.16
N ASP A 227 -11.69 14.66 25.06
CA ASP A 227 -12.79 13.89 25.67
C ASP A 227 -14.19 14.45 25.32
N GLY A 228 -14.30 14.90 24.06
CA GLY A 228 -15.51 15.46 23.51
C GLY A 228 -16.60 14.41 23.26
N ASP A 229 -17.83 14.89 23.14
CA ASP A 229 -18.93 14.05 22.70
C ASP A 229 -18.80 13.76 21.20
N TRP A 230 -19.28 12.59 20.80
CA TRP A 230 -19.33 12.11 19.45
C TRP A 230 -20.74 11.64 19.12
N ILE A 231 -21.20 12.07 17.96
CA ILE A 231 -22.50 11.73 17.38
C ILE A 231 -22.21 11.12 16.03
N TRP A 232 -22.66 9.89 15.83
CA TRP A 232 -22.64 9.30 14.49
C TRP A 232 -23.72 9.97 13.66
N LYS A 233 -23.51 10.03 12.35
CA LYS A 233 -24.45 10.68 11.45
C LYS A 233 -24.52 9.94 10.13
N PHE A 234 -25.68 10.02 9.51
CA PHE A 234 -25.89 9.51 8.17
C PHE A 234 -26.82 10.47 7.43
N PRO A 235 -26.71 10.64 6.10
CA PRO A 235 -27.65 11.46 5.35
C PRO A 235 -29.10 11.05 5.64
N ASP A 236 -30.01 12.02 5.69
CA ASP A 236 -31.43 11.70 5.71
C ASP A 236 -31.84 11.08 4.37
N TYR A 237 -31.84 9.75 4.33
CA TYR A 237 -32.18 8.96 3.15
C TYR A 237 -33.66 9.08 2.74
N THR A 238 -34.46 9.84 3.49
CA THR A 238 -35.83 10.17 3.11
C THR A 238 -35.93 11.39 2.19
N HIS A 239 -34.86 12.20 2.14
CA HIS A 239 -34.79 13.44 1.38
C HIS A 239 -34.89 13.19 -0.15
N PRO A 240 -35.63 14.00 -0.92
CA PRO A 240 -35.83 13.79 -2.36
C PRO A 240 -34.53 13.73 -3.18
N ASP A 241 -33.50 14.46 -2.75
CA ASP A 241 -32.20 14.48 -3.43
C ASP A 241 -31.25 13.34 -3.04
N TYR A 242 -31.62 12.48 -2.09
CA TYR A 242 -30.71 11.44 -1.57
C TYR A 242 -30.13 10.55 -2.67
N ASN A 243 -30.99 9.90 -3.46
CA ASN A 243 -30.54 9.01 -4.53
C ASN A 243 -29.67 9.72 -5.58
N ARG A 244 -29.90 11.02 -5.80
CA ARG A 244 -29.21 11.81 -6.82
C ARG A 244 -27.86 12.36 -6.36
N LYS A 245 -27.75 12.76 -5.08
CA LYS A 245 -26.60 13.52 -4.56
C LYS A 245 -25.71 12.71 -3.62
N TRP A 246 -26.20 11.63 -3.01
CA TRP A 246 -25.40 10.85 -2.07
C TRP A 246 -24.34 10.00 -2.77
N ASN A 247 -23.07 10.28 -2.46
CA ASN A 247 -21.90 9.64 -3.06
C ASN A 247 -20.93 9.04 -2.02
N GLY A 248 -21.31 9.01 -0.73
CA GLY A 248 -20.45 8.55 0.37
C GLY A 248 -19.65 9.63 1.09
N SER A 249 -19.66 10.88 0.60
CA SER A 249 -18.98 11.99 1.26
C SER A 249 -19.96 12.78 2.13
N ILE A 250 -19.95 12.52 3.45
CA ILE A 250 -20.79 13.24 4.41
C ILE A 250 -20.50 14.75 4.40
N ASN A 251 -19.23 15.12 4.19
CA ASN A 251 -18.81 16.52 4.10
C ASN A 251 -19.45 17.21 2.88
N THR A 252 -19.45 16.56 1.71
CA THR A 252 -20.09 17.11 0.50
C THR A 252 -21.60 17.28 0.69
N TRP A 253 -22.24 16.30 1.35
CA TRP A 253 -23.66 16.33 1.67
C TRP A 253 -24.03 17.52 2.58
N GLU A 254 -23.30 17.69 3.68
CA GLU A 254 -23.52 18.78 4.64
C GLU A 254 -23.19 20.16 4.04
N GLN A 255 -22.12 20.28 3.25
CA GLN A 255 -21.77 21.52 2.55
C GLN A 255 -22.85 21.96 1.55
N ALA A 256 -23.62 21.02 0.99
CA ALA A 256 -24.77 21.31 0.15
C ALA A 256 -26.03 21.73 0.95
N GLY A 257 -25.95 21.83 2.27
CA GLY A 257 -27.07 22.20 3.15
C GLY A 257 -28.13 21.10 3.28
N LEU A 258 -27.79 19.84 2.99
CA LEU A 258 -28.72 18.73 3.01
C LEU A 258 -28.80 18.09 4.42
N PRO A 259 -29.98 17.59 4.84
CA PRO A 259 -30.20 17.12 6.20
C PRO A 259 -29.51 15.78 6.49
N VAL A 260 -29.08 15.62 7.75
CA VAL A 260 -28.52 14.37 8.28
C VAL A 260 -29.38 13.88 9.44
N VAL A 261 -29.42 12.57 9.64
CA VAL A 261 -29.95 11.93 10.84
C VAL A 261 -28.78 11.69 11.79
N GLU A 262 -28.91 12.17 13.01
CA GLU A 262 -27.96 11.93 14.09
C GLU A 262 -28.28 10.63 14.83
N TYR A 263 -27.24 9.92 15.22
CA TYR A 263 -27.30 8.63 15.90
C TYR A 263 -26.49 8.67 17.18
N GLY A 264 -27.02 8.02 18.21
CA GLY A 264 -26.39 7.84 19.50
C GLY A 264 -26.81 6.52 20.11
N LEU A 265 -26.57 6.33 21.42
CA LEU A 265 -26.98 5.12 22.11
C LEU A 265 -28.35 5.27 22.78
N ASP A 266 -29.14 4.20 22.73
CA ASP A 266 -30.30 4.02 23.61
C ASP A 266 -29.87 3.53 25.01
N SER A 267 -30.84 3.22 25.86
CA SER A 267 -30.59 2.68 27.21
C SER A 267 -30.01 1.27 27.24
N GLU A 268 -30.11 0.52 26.14
CA GLU A 268 -29.61 -0.85 26.01
C GLU A 268 -28.21 -0.88 25.36
N GLY A 269 -27.71 0.26 24.88
CA GLY A 269 -26.42 0.38 24.21
C GLY A 269 -26.47 0.11 22.71
N ASN A 270 -27.66 0.10 22.10
CA ASN A 270 -27.81 0.00 20.65
C ASN A 270 -27.65 1.37 19.99
N VAL A 271 -27.06 1.41 18.80
CA VAL A 271 -26.97 2.63 17.99
C VAL A 271 -28.33 2.89 17.34
N VAL A 272 -28.96 4.01 17.70
CA VAL A 272 -30.30 4.40 17.21
C VAL A 272 -30.37 5.87 16.78
N PRO A 273 -31.26 6.23 15.83
CA PRO A 273 -31.55 7.63 15.52
C PRO A 273 -31.98 8.41 16.77
N ASN A 274 -31.48 9.64 16.91
CA ASN A 274 -31.76 10.53 18.05
C ASN A 274 -31.40 9.92 19.44
N GLY A 275 -30.46 8.97 19.47
CA GLY A 275 -29.90 8.43 20.71
C GLY A 275 -29.00 9.45 21.44
N LYS A 276 -28.54 9.09 22.64
CA LYS A 276 -27.63 9.94 23.42
C LYS A 276 -26.21 9.94 22.81
N PRO A 277 -25.54 11.10 22.69
CA PRO A 277 -24.14 11.16 22.29
C PRO A 277 -23.24 10.30 23.20
N VAL A 278 -22.12 9.82 22.65
CA VAL A 278 -21.12 9.04 23.39
C VAL A 278 -19.81 9.81 23.49
N LYS A 279 -18.90 9.40 24.38
CA LYS A 279 -17.55 9.98 24.39
C LYS A 279 -16.73 9.45 23.20
N ALA A 280 -16.03 10.34 22.51
CA ALA A 280 -15.13 9.95 21.43
C ALA A 280 -14.05 8.96 21.92
N ARG A 281 -13.55 9.15 23.16
CA ARG A 281 -12.61 8.21 23.80
C ARG A 281 -13.18 6.80 23.97
N TRP A 282 -14.47 6.67 24.25
CA TRP A 282 -15.12 5.37 24.37
C TRP A 282 -15.12 4.61 23.04
N ILE A 283 -15.38 5.30 21.91
CA ILE A 283 -15.26 4.71 20.57
C ILE A 283 -13.81 4.34 20.26
N TRP A 284 -12.87 5.23 20.58
CA TRP A 284 -11.44 5.01 20.39
C TRP A 284 -10.93 3.77 21.15
N GLU A 285 -11.36 3.58 22.40
CA GLU A 285 -11.06 2.38 23.19
C GLU A 285 -11.62 1.10 22.54
N LYS A 286 -12.79 1.16 21.91
CA LYS A 286 -13.34 0.02 21.15
C LYS A 286 -12.49 -0.30 19.92
N ILE A 287 -12.02 0.72 19.18
CA ILE A 287 -11.11 0.53 18.04
C ILE A 287 -9.81 -0.14 18.48
N ILE A 288 -9.20 0.37 19.56
CA ILE A 288 -7.97 -0.19 20.14
C ILE A 288 -8.20 -1.64 20.58
N LYS A 289 -9.28 -1.90 21.31
CA LYS A 289 -9.60 -3.24 21.79
C LYS A 289 -9.78 -4.22 20.64
N ALA A 290 -10.41 -3.82 19.55
CA ALA A 290 -10.56 -4.65 18.36
C ALA A 290 -9.20 -5.01 17.74
N ALA A 291 -8.39 -3.99 17.42
CA ALA A 291 -7.06 -4.17 16.85
C ALA A 291 -6.15 -5.02 17.75
N HIS A 292 -6.23 -4.84 19.07
CA HIS A 292 -5.52 -5.65 20.06
C HIS A 292 -5.97 -7.11 20.09
N SER A 293 -7.27 -7.36 19.97
CA SER A 293 -7.84 -8.69 20.19
C SER A 293 -7.73 -9.61 18.97
N TRP A 294 -7.91 -9.09 17.76
CA TRP A 294 -7.90 -9.89 16.52
C TRP A 294 -7.06 -9.29 15.36
N GLY A 295 -6.24 -8.28 15.65
CA GLY A 295 -5.29 -7.70 14.69
C GLY A 295 -5.91 -6.74 13.66
N GLU A 296 -7.22 -6.47 13.75
CA GLU A 296 -7.96 -5.58 12.86
C GLU A 296 -9.08 -4.89 13.64
N PRO A 297 -9.64 -3.78 13.14
CA PRO A 297 -9.28 -3.08 11.90
C PRO A 297 -7.95 -2.33 12.03
N GLY A 298 -7.29 -2.09 10.89
CA GLY A 298 -6.27 -1.05 10.77
C GLY A 298 -6.88 0.34 10.88
N ILE A 299 -6.03 1.37 10.89
CA ILE A 299 -6.46 2.77 10.90
C ILE A 299 -5.91 3.48 9.67
N VAL A 300 -6.77 4.26 9.02
CA VAL A 300 -6.38 5.20 7.97
C VAL A 300 -6.85 6.59 8.38
N PHE A 301 -5.92 7.53 8.55
CA PHE A 301 -6.22 8.93 8.84
C PHE A 301 -6.63 9.65 7.54
N LEU A 302 -7.82 9.32 7.04
CA LEU A 302 -8.22 9.58 5.65
C LEU A 302 -8.45 11.08 5.38
N GLU A 303 -8.94 11.84 6.36
CA GLU A 303 -9.06 13.31 6.22
C GLU A 303 -7.68 13.96 6.08
N ARG A 304 -6.71 13.61 6.95
CA ARG A 304 -5.32 14.03 6.78
C ARG A 304 -4.75 13.62 5.44
N TYR A 305 -5.02 12.40 4.99
CA TYR A 305 -4.52 11.93 3.70
C TYR A 305 -5.03 12.86 2.58
N ASN A 306 -6.32 13.20 2.60
CA ASN A 306 -6.89 14.16 1.66
C ASN A 306 -6.24 15.56 1.74
N GLU A 307 -6.03 16.09 2.96
CA GLU A 307 -5.35 17.38 3.16
C GLU A 307 -3.93 17.39 2.57
N GLN A 308 -3.23 16.26 2.67
CA GLN A 308 -1.86 16.08 2.22
C GLN A 308 -1.73 15.61 0.77
N SER A 309 -2.84 15.31 0.09
CA SER A 309 -2.82 14.82 -1.30
C SER A 309 -2.35 15.90 -2.27
N ASN A 310 -1.47 15.52 -3.19
CA ASN A 310 -1.06 16.38 -4.31
C ASN A 310 -2.23 16.75 -5.23
N LEU A 311 -3.29 15.95 -5.25
CA LEU A 311 -4.46 16.14 -6.08
C LEU A 311 -5.70 16.63 -5.32
N ARG A 312 -5.53 17.16 -4.10
CA ARG A 312 -6.64 17.66 -3.27
C ARG A 312 -7.54 18.71 -3.94
N TYR A 313 -7.06 19.36 -5.00
CA TYR A 313 -7.80 20.35 -5.78
C TYR A 313 -8.64 19.73 -6.93
N ARG A 314 -8.49 18.43 -7.20
CA ARG A 314 -9.18 17.70 -8.28
C ARG A 314 -9.99 16.51 -7.81
N GLU A 315 -9.51 15.78 -6.81
CA GLU A 315 -10.16 14.57 -6.31
C GLU A 315 -10.06 14.43 -4.79
N GLU A 316 -11.03 13.72 -4.23
CA GLU A 316 -11.02 13.24 -2.85
C GLU A 316 -10.60 11.76 -2.86
N ILE A 317 -9.61 11.41 -2.04
CA ILE A 317 -9.24 10.04 -1.73
C ILE A 317 -10.36 9.43 -0.86
N ILE A 318 -11.05 8.42 -1.39
CA ILE A 318 -12.21 7.80 -0.73
C ILE A 318 -11.88 6.51 0.03
N SER A 319 -10.77 5.86 -0.32
CA SER A 319 -10.29 4.61 0.27
C SER A 319 -8.80 4.45 0.01
N VAL A 320 -8.19 3.45 0.64
CA VAL A 320 -6.89 2.92 0.24
C VAL A 320 -7.04 1.56 -0.47
N ASN A 321 -6.02 1.16 -1.21
CA ASN A 321 -5.88 -0.19 -1.78
C ASN A 321 -5.69 -1.26 -0.67
N PRO A 322 -5.69 -2.57 -0.99
CA PRO A 322 -5.58 -3.66 -0.01
C PRO A 322 -4.46 -3.53 1.02
N CYS A 323 -3.29 -3.00 0.64
CA CYS A 323 -2.13 -2.92 1.54
C CYS A 323 -1.96 -1.53 2.20
N GLY A 324 -2.82 -0.55 1.89
CA GLY A 324 -2.85 0.76 2.55
C GLY A 324 -1.84 1.80 2.05
N GLU A 325 -0.98 1.44 1.11
CA GLU A 325 0.10 2.29 0.58
C GLU A 325 -0.36 3.27 -0.52
N GLN A 326 -1.51 3.01 -1.14
CA GLN A 326 -2.14 3.86 -2.17
C GLN A 326 -3.49 4.37 -1.68
N GLY A 327 -3.56 5.66 -1.36
CA GLY A 327 -4.82 6.38 -1.21
C GLY A 327 -5.27 6.85 -2.57
N LEU A 328 -6.48 6.45 -2.97
CA LEU A 328 -6.97 6.66 -4.32
C LEU A 328 -8.39 7.26 -4.27
N GLY A 329 -8.66 8.19 -5.19
CA GLY A 329 -10.02 8.67 -5.44
C GLY A 329 -10.89 7.62 -6.16
N PRO A 330 -12.14 7.97 -6.50
CA PRO A 330 -13.03 7.10 -7.23
C PRO A 330 -12.39 6.62 -8.54
N TYR A 331 -12.37 5.30 -8.75
CA TYR A 331 -11.74 4.68 -9.93
C TYR A 331 -10.24 4.97 -10.07
N GLY A 332 -9.57 5.39 -8.99
CA GLY A 332 -8.13 5.57 -8.98
C GLY A 332 -7.43 4.22 -9.14
N VAL A 333 -6.42 4.20 -10.00
CA VAL A 333 -5.51 3.07 -10.19
C VAL A 333 -4.07 3.53 -10.09
N CYS A 334 -3.17 2.61 -9.74
CA CYS A 334 -1.73 2.89 -9.63
C CYS A 334 -0.90 1.67 -10.00
N ASN A 335 0.15 1.89 -10.80
CA ASN A 335 1.17 0.88 -11.06
C ASN A 335 2.30 1.05 -10.04
N LEU A 336 2.82 -0.07 -9.55
CA LEU A 336 3.90 -0.06 -8.57
C LEU A 336 5.24 -0.35 -9.23
N CYS A 337 6.31 0.21 -8.67
CA CYS A 337 7.68 -0.11 -9.00
C CYS A 337 8.52 0.03 -7.72
N SER A 338 9.62 -0.70 -7.61
CA SER A 338 10.46 -0.67 -6.41
C SER A 338 11.93 -0.65 -6.75
N ILE A 339 12.67 0.22 -6.09
CA ILE A 339 14.13 0.33 -6.18
C ILE A 339 14.73 -0.61 -5.14
N ASN A 340 15.61 -1.51 -5.59
CA ASN A 340 16.34 -2.39 -4.68
C ASN A 340 17.55 -1.67 -4.10
N LEU A 341 17.46 -1.26 -2.83
CA LEU A 341 18.51 -0.49 -2.17
C LEU A 341 19.85 -1.24 -2.07
N VAL A 342 19.81 -2.57 -1.92
CA VAL A 342 21.03 -3.41 -1.82
C VAL A 342 21.84 -3.40 -3.12
N SER A 343 21.17 -3.36 -4.27
CA SER A 343 21.84 -3.35 -5.60
C SER A 343 22.67 -2.08 -5.88
N HIS A 344 22.52 -1.06 -5.04
CA HIS A 344 23.25 0.20 -5.11
C HIS A 344 24.40 0.27 -4.10
N VAL A 345 24.62 -0.77 -3.31
CA VAL A 345 25.76 -0.83 -2.38
C VAL A 345 26.99 -1.29 -3.13
N ARG A 346 28.05 -0.47 -3.10
CA ARG A 346 29.36 -0.78 -3.69
C ARG A 346 30.42 -0.93 -2.62
N LYS A 347 31.37 -1.83 -2.86
CA LYS A 347 32.60 -1.95 -2.08
C LYS A 347 33.71 -1.13 -2.75
N LYS A 348 34.25 -0.11 -2.06
CA LYS A 348 35.37 0.70 -2.53
C LYS A 348 36.42 0.82 -1.42
N GLY A 349 37.62 0.26 -1.64
CA GLY A 349 38.70 0.29 -0.65
C GLY A 349 38.36 -0.42 0.67
N GLY A 350 37.51 -1.45 0.63
CA GLY A 350 37.06 -2.17 1.82
C GLY A 350 35.81 -1.61 2.49
N ILE A 351 35.41 -0.38 2.15
CA ILE A 351 34.24 0.30 2.73
C ILE A 351 33.00 0.03 1.86
N LEU A 352 31.88 -0.31 2.50
CA LEU A 352 30.57 -0.43 1.86
C LEU A 352 29.82 0.89 1.94
N ASP A 353 29.38 1.38 0.79
CA ASP A 353 28.60 2.62 0.72
C ASP A 353 27.59 2.63 -0.42
N VAL A 354 26.61 3.53 -0.33
CA VAL A 354 25.57 3.70 -1.35
C VAL A 354 26.14 4.48 -2.54
N ASP A 355 25.99 3.93 -3.74
CA ASP A 355 26.26 4.62 -4.99
C ASP A 355 25.07 5.51 -5.37
N TYR A 356 25.09 6.76 -4.90
CA TYR A 356 24.02 7.72 -5.16
C TYR A 356 23.87 8.09 -6.63
N ASP A 357 24.93 8.00 -7.45
CA ASP A 357 24.83 8.27 -8.89
C ASP A 357 24.10 7.13 -9.61
N LEU A 358 24.39 5.89 -9.24
CA LEU A 358 23.65 4.74 -9.75
C LEU A 358 22.20 4.75 -9.24
N LEU A 359 21.99 5.12 -7.97
CA LEU A 359 20.65 5.24 -7.38
C LEU A 359 19.82 6.28 -8.13
N ARG A 360 20.40 7.45 -8.46
CA ARG A 360 19.74 8.47 -9.28
C ARG A 360 19.25 7.91 -10.61
N LYS A 361 20.14 7.24 -11.37
CA LYS A 361 19.78 6.61 -12.65
C LYS A 361 18.67 5.58 -12.52
N SER A 362 18.66 4.81 -11.43
CA SER A 362 17.59 3.84 -11.16
C SER A 362 16.26 4.52 -10.83
N VAL A 363 16.28 5.66 -10.12
CA VAL A 363 15.07 6.48 -9.89
C VAL A 363 14.54 7.03 -11.22
N GLU A 364 15.40 7.63 -12.04
CA GLU A 364 15.05 8.13 -13.39
C GLU A 364 14.42 7.03 -14.25
N THR A 365 15.07 5.85 -14.29
CA THR A 365 14.58 4.67 -15.00
C THR A 365 13.21 4.22 -14.47
N ALA A 366 13.03 4.18 -13.14
CA ALA A 366 11.77 3.76 -12.53
C ALA A 366 10.62 4.73 -12.88
N VAL A 367 10.87 6.04 -12.86
CA VAL A 367 9.85 7.05 -13.23
C VAL A 367 9.43 6.89 -14.68
N ARG A 368 10.37 6.82 -15.62
CA ARG A 368 10.06 6.67 -17.05
C ARG A 368 9.36 5.34 -17.34
N LEU A 369 9.87 4.24 -16.79
CA LEU A 369 9.28 2.92 -17.00
C LEU A 369 7.85 2.86 -16.46
N SER A 370 7.58 3.42 -15.27
CA SER A 370 6.24 3.49 -14.69
C SER A 370 5.30 4.45 -15.44
N ASP A 371 5.81 5.52 -16.07
CA ASP A 371 5.01 6.35 -16.98
C ASP A 371 4.64 5.59 -18.27
N ASN A 372 5.54 4.75 -18.79
CA ASN A 372 5.25 3.91 -19.96
C ASN A 372 4.18 2.86 -19.65
N VAL A 373 4.17 2.29 -18.44
CA VAL A 373 3.13 1.34 -18.00
C VAL A 373 1.71 1.93 -18.14
N ILE A 374 1.54 3.24 -17.92
CA ILE A 374 0.24 3.92 -18.03
C ILE A 374 -0.32 3.89 -19.45
N GLU A 375 0.54 3.88 -20.47
CA GLU A 375 0.15 3.87 -21.89
C GLU A 375 -0.18 2.46 -22.40
N LEU A 376 0.32 1.41 -21.73
CA LEU A 376 0.20 0.02 -22.19
C LEU A 376 -0.88 -0.79 -21.48
N ASP A 377 -1.43 -0.30 -20.37
CA ASP A 377 -2.45 -1.05 -19.64
C ASP A 377 -3.73 -1.24 -20.47
N ASN A 378 -4.39 -2.38 -20.26
CA ASN A 378 -5.71 -2.64 -20.82
C ASN A 378 -6.81 -2.10 -19.89
N TYR A 379 -7.28 -0.89 -20.18
CA TYR A 379 -8.35 -0.23 -19.44
C TYR A 379 -9.73 -0.85 -19.73
N PHE A 380 -10.04 -1.95 -19.05
CA PHE A 380 -11.32 -2.66 -19.19
C PHE A 380 -12.53 -1.89 -18.58
N LEU A 381 -12.27 -0.88 -17.75
CA LEU A 381 -13.26 0.10 -17.29
C LEU A 381 -12.85 1.50 -17.78
N PRO A 382 -13.71 2.22 -18.54
CA PRO A 382 -13.38 3.55 -19.05
C PRO A 382 -13.04 4.56 -17.94
N GLN A 383 -13.60 4.38 -16.74
CA GLN A 383 -13.34 5.24 -15.58
C GLN A 383 -11.87 5.14 -15.13
N PHE A 384 -11.22 3.99 -15.28
CA PHE A 384 -9.79 3.84 -14.98
C PHE A 384 -8.94 4.63 -15.97
N GLU A 385 -9.26 4.58 -17.26
CA GLU A 385 -8.53 5.35 -18.27
C GLU A 385 -8.67 6.86 -18.04
N ARG A 386 -9.90 7.29 -17.70
CA ARG A 386 -10.19 8.66 -17.37
C ARG A 386 -9.42 9.14 -16.14
N SER A 387 -9.34 8.31 -15.09
CA SER A 387 -8.64 8.69 -13.85
C SER A 387 -7.13 8.67 -14.01
N GLN A 388 -6.61 7.79 -14.87
CA GLN A 388 -5.18 7.51 -14.97
C GLN A 388 -4.54 8.17 -16.18
N ARG A 389 -4.72 7.59 -17.38
CA ARG A 389 -4.06 8.05 -18.62
C ARG A 389 -4.47 9.46 -19.01
N LEU A 390 -5.77 9.75 -18.93
CA LEU A 390 -6.38 11.04 -19.29
C LEU A 390 -6.51 11.99 -18.10
N GLY A 391 -5.94 11.64 -16.95
CA GLY A 391 -6.13 12.37 -15.71
C GLY A 391 -4.85 12.54 -14.91
N ALA A 392 -4.70 11.72 -13.87
CA ALA A 392 -3.71 11.91 -12.83
C ALA A 392 -2.30 11.38 -13.18
N ARG A 393 -2.20 10.36 -14.03
CA ARG A 393 -0.95 9.67 -14.36
C ARG A 393 -0.12 9.26 -13.12
N ARG A 394 -0.78 8.69 -12.11
CA ARG A 394 -0.19 8.21 -10.85
C ARG A 394 0.76 7.06 -11.09
N ILE A 395 1.93 7.16 -10.48
CA ILE A 395 2.90 6.07 -10.38
C ILE A 395 3.26 5.85 -8.91
N GLY A 396 3.65 4.63 -8.56
CA GLY A 396 3.97 4.25 -7.19
C GLY A 396 5.38 3.67 -7.10
N ILE A 397 6.38 4.54 -6.99
CA ILE A 397 7.78 4.14 -6.81
C ILE A 397 8.08 4.02 -5.32
N GLY A 398 8.46 2.81 -4.91
CA GLY A 398 8.92 2.51 -3.57
C GLY A 398 10.31 1.93 -3.54
N THR A 399 10.64 1.33 -2.41
CA THR A 399 11.92 0.68 -2.17
C THR A 399 11.70 -0.76 -1.73
N MET A 400 12.75 -1.57 -1.84
CA MET A 400 12.91 -2.84 -1.14
C MET A 400 14.34 -2.97 -0.63
N GLY A 401 14.58 -3.86 0.32
CA GLY A 401 15.92 -4.12 0.83
C GLY A 401 16.40 -3.12 1.89
N LEU A 402 15.52 -2.36 2.54
CA LEU A 402 15.93 -1.35 3.53
C LEU A 402 16.66 -1.98 4.71
N ALA A 403 16.13 -3.07 5.29
CA ALA A 403 16.77 -3.74 6.42
C ALA A 403 18.14 -4.30 6.04
N ASP A 404 18.27 -4.86 4.84
CA ASP A 404 19.54 -5.37 4.33
C ASP A 404 20.57 -4.27 4.11
N LEU A 405 20.14 -3.12 3.58
CA LEU A 405 20.99 -1.96 3.44
C LEU A 405 21.52 -1.50 4.81
N LEU A 406 20.65 -1.43 5.82
CA LEU A 406 21.05 -1.04 7.17
C LEU A 406 22.04 -2.05 7.78
N ILE A 407 21.83 -3.35 7.58
CA ILE A 407 22.79 -4.40 8.00
C ILE A 407 24.14 -4.22 7.29
N LEU A 408 24.15 -3.96 5.97
CA LEU A 408 25.38 -3.73 5.18
C LEU A 408 26.11 -2.45 5.61
N LYS A 409 25.39 -1.46 6.14
CA LYS A 409 25.93 -0.23 6.72
C LYS A 409 26.28 -0.37 8.21
N GLU A 410 26.02 -1.53 8.81
CA GLU A 410 26.20 -1.80 10.25
C GLU A 410 25.37 -0.88 11.16
N ILE A 411 24.22 -0.40 10.66
CA ILE A 411 23.31 0.50 11.37
C ILE A 411 22.12 -0.29 11.92
N ARG A 412 21.83 -0.16 13.21
CA ARG A 412 20.68 -0.82 13.85
C ARG A 412 19.35 -0.22 13.38
N TYR A 413 18.47 -1.02 12.77
CA TYR A 413 17.10 -0.60 12.39
C TYR A 413 16.37 0.02 13.59
N GLY A 414 15.66 1.14 13.40
CA GLY A 414 14.91 1.84 14.46
C GLY A 414 15.73 2.75 15.37
N SER A 415 17.07 2.66 15.33
CA SER A 415 17.95 3.56 16.08
C SER A 415 17.92 5.00 15.53
N LYS A 416 18.32 5.98 16.35
CA LYS A 416 18.46 7.39 15.92
C LYS A 416 19.33 7.54 14.67
N GLU A 417 20.45 6.84 14.61
CA GLU A 417 21.33 6.81 13.43
C GLU A 417 20.61 6.30 12.18
N SER A 418 19.83 5.21 12.30
CA SER A 418 19.03 4.70 11.18
C SER A 418 17.97 5.70 10.72
N LEU A 419 17.33 6.42 11.63
CA LEU A 419 16.30 7.41 11.29
C LEU A 419 16.90 8.60 10.52
N ASP A 420 18.10 9.06 10.91
CA ASP A 420 18.80 10.14 10.23
C ASP A 420 19.30 9.71 8.84
N PHE A 421 19.80 8.47 8.73
CA PHE A 421 20.17 7.87 7.44
C PHE A 421 18.96 7.70 6.51
N ILE A 422 17.84 7.18 7.03
CA ILE A 422 16.58 7.00 6.30
C ILE A 422 16.06 8.36 5.81
N ASP A 423 16.06 9.39 6.66
CA ASP A 423 15.61 10.72 6.25
C ASP A 423 16.43 11.25 5.05
N ALA A 424 17.76 11.12 5.11
CA ALA A 424 18.64 11.54 4.01
C ALA A 424 18.43 10.72 2.72
N LEU A 425 18.35 9.39 2.84
CA LEU A 425 18.16 8.48 1.71
C LEU A 425 16.82 8.70 1.00
N TYR A 426 15.73 8.75 1.75
CA TYR A 426 14.40 8.89 1.16
C TYR A 426 14.15 10.32 0.66
N ARG A 427 14.75 11.34 1.27
CA ARG A 427 14.77 12.69 0.69
C ARG A 427 15.45 12.69 -0.67
N PHE A 428 16.60 12.01 -0.81
CA PHE A 428 17.30 11.90 -2.09
C PHE A 428 16.41 11.24 -3.14
N ILE A 429 15.83 10.06 -2.84
CA ILE A 429 14.95 9.33 -3.76
C ILE A 429 13.75 10.21 -4.17
N ALA A 430 13.13 10.91 -3.22
CA ALA A 430 11.99 11.76 -3.49
C ALA A 430 12.33 12.92 -4.42
N VAL A 431 13.43 13.62 -4.15
CA VAL A 431 13.91 14.74 -4.96
C VAL A 431 14.23 14.30 -6.39
N GLU A 432 14.97 13.19 -6.55
CA GLU A 432 15.34 12.69 -7.88
C GLU A 432 14.12 12.16 -8.65
N ALA A 433 13.11 11.59 -7.98
CA ALA A 433 11.88 11.16 -8.64
C ALA A 433 11.10 12.35 -9.20
N TYR A 434 10.97 13.44 -8.42
CA TYR A 434 10.31 14.66 -8.89
C TYR A 434 11.09 15.33 -10.02
N ARG A 435 12.42 15.42 -9.94
CA ARG A 435 13.27 15.92 -11.03
C ARG A 435 13.05 15.11 -12.31
N SER A 436 13.08 13.79 -12.22
CA SER A 436 12.84 12.90 -13.36
C SER A 436 11.45 13.11 -13.99
N SER A 437 10.41 13.29 -13.17
CA SER A 437 9.06 13.55 -13.68
C SER A 437 8.91 14.95 -14.30
N ILE A 438 9.66 15.95 -13.83
CA ILE A 438 9.74 17.27 -14.46
C ILE A 438 10.42 17.16 -15.83
N GLU A 439 11.52 16.42 -15.95
CA GLU A 439 12.20 16.18 -17.22
C GLU A 439 11.29 15.46 -18.22
N LEU A 440 10.54 14.44 -17.78
CA LEU A 440 9.52 13.81 -18.61
C LEU A 440 8.39 14.78 -19.00
N ALA A 441 8.06 15.76 -18.17
CA ALA A 441 7.06 16.76 -18.50
C ALA A 441 7.53 17.67 -19.64
N VAL A 442 8.83 18.00 -19.67
CA VAL A 442 9.44 18.74 -20.79
C VAL A 442 9.35 17.93 -22.08
N GLU A 443 9.60 16.61 -22.02
CA GLU A 443 9.56 15.75 -23.21
C GLU A 443 8.15 15.42 -23.70
N ARG A 444 7.22 15.14 -22.78
CA ARG A 444 5.92 14.50 -23.07
C ARG A 444 4.71 15.32 -22.64
N GLY A 445 4.92 16.48 -22.02
CA GLY A 445 3.88 17.29 -21.40
C GLY A 445 3.54 16.84 -19.98
N SER A 446 2.97 17.76 -19.20
CA SER A 446 2.49 17.48 -17.84
C SER A 446 1.30 16.51 -17.82
N PHE A 447 0.98 15.94 -16.65
CA PHE A 447 -0.25 15.14 -16.53
C PHE A 447 -1.50 15.97 -16.84
N PRO A 448 -2.55 15.38 -17.46
CA PRO A 448 -3.73 16.13 -17.91
C PRO A 448 -4.46 16.95 -16.84
N TRP A 449 -4.53 16.49 -15.59
CA TRP A 449 -5.19 17.23 -14.50
C TRP A 449 -4.30 18.28 -13.80
N PHE A 450 -3.11 18.55 -14.35
CA PHE A 450 -2.17 19.48 -13.76
C PHE A 450 -2.73 20.91 -13.77
N ASP A 451 -2.93 21.45 -12.57
CA ASP A 451 -3.18 22.87 -12.35
C ASP A 451 -1.94 23.42 -11.65
N ARG A 452 -1.19 24.27 -12.35
CA ARG A 452 0.12 24.72 -11.90
C ARG A 452 0.03 25.44 -10.55
N GLU A 453 -0.94 26.33 -10.37
CA GLU A 453 -1.06 27.10 -9.15
C GLU A 453 -1.55 26.26 -7.98
N ALA A 454 -2.54 25.39 -8.21
CA ALA A 454 -3.10 24.56 -7.16
C ALA A 454 -2.12 23.46 -6.72
N TYR A 455 -1.39 22.86 -7.67
CA TYR A 455 -0.40 21.82 -7.40
C TYR A 455 0.77 22.35 -6.56
N LEU A 456 1.32 23.53 -6.89
CA LEU A 456 2.39 24.18 -6.11
C LEU A 456 1.96 24.54 -4.68
N LYS A 457 0.66 24.67 -4.41
CA LYS A 457 0.12 24.90 -3.07
C LYS A 457 0.01 23.62 -2.23
N GLY A 458 0.23 22.44 -2.82
CA GLY A 458 0.12 21.13 -2.17
C GLY A 458 1.08 20.93 -1.00
N TYR A 459 0.65 20.19 0.01
CA TYR A 459 1.40 19.96 1.25
C TYR A 459 2.79 19.35 0.99
N PHE A 460 2.85 18.29 0.18
CA PHE A 460 4.11 17.63 -0.13
C PHE A 460 5.01 18.50 -1.01
N ILE A 461 4.42 19.19 -1.99
CA ILE A 461 5.15 20.03 -2.95
C ILE A 461 5.89 21.18 -2.25
N LYS A 462 5.25 21.82 -1.27
CA LYS A 462 5.89 22.88 -0.46
C LYS A 462 7.09 22.43 0.36
N ARG A 463 7.24 21.12 0.58
CA ARG A 463 8.34 20.52 1.35
C ARG A 463 9.49 20.04 0.48
N LEU A 464 9.33 20.04 -0.85
CA LEU A 464 10.41 19.78 -1.78
C LEU A 464 11.43 20.95 -1.75
N PRO A 465 12.69 20.73 -2.15
CA PRO A 465 13.66 21.81 -2.32
C PRO A 465 13.13 22.94 -3.23
N GLU A 466 13.51 24.18 -2.94
CA GLU A 466 13.01 25.36 -3.67
C GLU A 466 13.30 25.31 -5.17
N ASP A 467 14.45 24.76 -5.58
CA ASP A 467 14.81 24.57 -6.98
C ASP A 467 13.82 23.63 -7.68
N VAL A 468 13.45 22.52 -7.04
CA VAL A 468 12.44 21.59 -7.57
C VAL A 468 11.08 22.26 -7.69
N GLN A 469 10.66 23.06 -6.70
CA GLN A 469 9.41 23.81 -6.77
C GLN A 469 9.41 24.81 -7.93
N LYS A 470 10.52 25.54 -8.14
CA LYS A 470 10.70 26.48 -9.25
C LYS A 470 10.69 25.76 -10.61
N ASP A 471 11.28 24.57 -10.69
CA ASP A 471 11.29 23.78 -11.91
C ASP A 471 9.91 23.20 -12.24
N ILE A 472 9.13 22.75 -11.24
CA ILE A 472 7.70 22.42 -11.43
C ILE A 472 6.96 23.65 -11.94
N ALA A 473 7.18 24.82 -11.33
CA ALA A 473 6.53 26.06 -11.72
C ALA A 473 6.88 26.49 -13.16
N ARG A 474 8.09 26.19 -13.65
CA ARG A 474 8.53 26.52 -15.01
C ARG A 474 8.09 25.49 -16.05
N ASN A 475 8.34 24.22 -15.77
CA ASN A 475 8.28 23.15 -16.77
C ASN A 475 7.04 22.27 -16.62
N GLY A 476 6.39 22.30 -15.45
CA GLY A 476 5.32 21.37 -15.08
C GLY A 476 5.87 20.02 -14.61
N ILE A 477 5.00 19.01 -14.50
CA ILE A 477 5.36 17.69 -13.98
C ILE A 477 4.53 16.59 -14.68
N ARG A 478 5.17 15.46 -15.02
CA ARG A 478 4.54 14.39 -15.82
C ARG A 478 3.56 13.55 -15.02
N ASN A 479 3.79 13.38 -13.72
CA ASN A 479 3.03 12.49 -12.85
C ASN A 479 2.54 13.24 -11.62
N SER A 480 1.29 13.03 -11.22
CA SER A 480 0.70 13.75 -10.07
C SER A 480 1.20 13.27 -8.71
N VAL A 481 1.42 11.96 -8.59
CA VAL A 481 1.87 11.23 -7.39
C VAL A 481 2.94 10.25 -7.86
N LEU A 482 4.06 10.17 -7.14
CA LEU A 482 5.24 9.44 -7.58
C LEU A 482 5.68 8.33 -6.61
N LEU A 483 5.46 8.49 -5.31
CA LEU A 483 6.18 7.76 -4.26
C LEU A 483 5.21 7.02 -3.34
N THR A 484 5.52 5.76 -3.08
CA THR A 484 4.74 4.88 -2.19
C THR A 484 5.65 3.81 -1.60
N GLN A 485 5.32 3.23 -0.45
CA GLN A 485 6.05 2.06 0.04
C GLN A 485 5.14 0.85 0.07
N ALA A 486 5.23 0.05 -1.00
CA ALA A 486 4.52 -1.22 -1.11
C ALA A 486 5.18 -2.31 -0.25
N PRO A 487 4.46 -3.38 0.12
CA PRO A 487 5.04 -4.48 0.89
C PRO A 487 6.08 -5.28 0.09
N THR A 488 5.99 -5.31 -1.24
CA THR A 488 6.90 -6.07 -2.14
C THR A 488 7.01 -7.58 -1.84
N GLY A 489 6.00 -8.18 -1.19
CA GLY A 489 6.13 -9.51 -0.57
C GLY A 489 6.55 -10.67 -1.50
N THR A 490 6.31 -10.60 -2.81
CA THR A 490 6.82 -11.60 -3.78
C THR A 490 8.03 -11.09 -4.57
N THR A 491 8.03 -9.82 -4.95
CA THR A 491 9.12 -9.24 -5.77
C THR A 491 10.42 -9.11 -4.98
N SER A 492 10.37 -8.86 -3.67
CA SER A 492 11.57 -8.83 -2.82
C SER A 492 12.19 -10.22 -2.65
N ILE A 493 11.36 -11.26 -2.58
CA ILE A 493 11.83 -12.66 -2.58
C ILE A 493 12.58 -12.93 -3.89
N LEU A 494 11.99 -12.58 -5.05
CA LEU A 494 12.64 -12.73 -6.34
C LEU A 494 13.98 -11.97 -6.42
N ALA A 495 14.03 -10.75 -5.87
CA ALA A 495 15.24 -9.94 -5.80
C ALA A 495 16.27 -10.44 -4.76
N GLY A 496 15.85 -11.31 -3.83
CA GLY A 496 16.70 -11.86 -2.77
C GLY A 496 16.97 -10.90 -1.61
N VAL A 497 16.04 -9.97 -1.34
CA VAL A 497 16.18 -8.93 -0.31
C VAL A 497 14.94 -8.82 0.58
N SER A 498 15.11 -8.18 1.73
CA SER A 498 14.06 -7.78 2.67
C SER A 498 12.95 -6.98 1.99
N SER A 499 11.73 -7.19 2.47
CA SER A 499 10.51 -6.68 1.86
C SER A 499 10.29 -5.21 2.16
N GLY A 500 10.17 -4.38 1.13
CA GLY A 500 9.77 -2.99 1.26
C GLY A 500 10.71 -2.23 2.21
N ILE A 501 10.09 -1.58 3.18
CA ILE A 501 10.77 -0.94 4.31
C ILE A 501 10.75 -1.80 5.58
N GLU A 502 10.29 -3.04 5.50
CA GLU A 502 10.16 -3.91 6.68
C GLU A 502 11.53 -4.36 7.21
N PRO A 503 11.67 -4.54 8.54
CA PRO A 503 12.80 -5.27 9.10
C PRO A 503 12.82 -6.71 8.58
N VAL A 504 13.98 -7.38 8.68
CA VAL A 504 14.05 -8.83 8.43
C VAL A 504 13.13 -9.53 9.42
N PHE A 505 12.20 -10.38 8.98
CA PHE A 505 11.26 -11.03 9.90
C PHE A 505 11.97 -11.90 10.95
N SER A 506 12.89 -12.75 10.51
CA SER A 506 13.79 -13.55 11.34
C SER A 506 15.01 -13.94 10.49
N PHE A 507 16.19 -14.05 11.11
CA PHE A 507 17.40 -14.50 10.42
C PHE A 507 17.46 -16.03 10.20
N SER A 508 16.58 -16.77 10.89
CA SER A 508 16.40 -18.22 10.75
C SER A 508 14.92 -18.56 10.99
N TYR A 509 14.26 -19.16 9.99
CA TYR A 509 12.87 -19.55 10.11
C TYR A 509 12.54 -20.79 9.29
N VAL A 510 11.42 -21.42 9.64
CA VAL A 510 10.83 -22.52 8.89
C VAL A 510 9.68 -21.96 8.06
N ARG A 511 9.71 -22.20 6.75
CA ARG A 511 8.62 -21.83 5.85
C ARG A 511 7.96 -23.09 5.32
N GLU A 512 6.64 -23.15 5.45
CA GLU A 512 5.81 -24.17 4.81
C GLU A 512 5.11 -23.55 3.60
N ASP A 513 5.17 -24.23 2.46
CA ASP A 513 4.34 -23.93 1.31
C ASP A 513 3.84 -25.22 0.64
N ARG A 514 3.09 -25.08 -0.46
CA ARG A 514 2.47 -26.21 -1.18
C ARG A 514 3.45 -27.29 -1.68
N THR A 515 4.76 -27.07 -1.63
CA THR A 515 5.77 -28.03 -2.09
C THR A 515 6.70 -28.52 -0.97
N GLY A 516 6.45 -28.16 0.29
CA GLY A 516 7.18 -28.69 1.45
C GLY A 516 7.60 -27.67 2.50
N THR A 517 8.45 -28.15 3.42
CA THR A 517 9.00 -27.39 4.55
C THR A 517 10.46 -27.02 4.27
N TYR A 518 10.79 -25.73 4.37
CA TYR A 518 12.11 -25.19 4.06
C TYR A 518 12.72 -24.47 5.26
N HIS A 519 13.98 -24.79 5.56
CA HIS A 519 14.80 -24.01 6.48
C HIS A 519 15.44 -22.85 5.73
N VAL A 520 15.04 -21.63 6.05
CA VAL A 520 15.59 -20.44 5.40
C VAL A 520 16.45 -19.69 6.40
N ARG A 521 17.71 -19.46 6.02
CA ARG A 521 18.59 -18.51 6.70
C ARG A 521 18.75 -17.28 5.84
N HIS A 522 18.77 -16.14 6.49
CA HIS A 522 19.00 -14.88 5.81
C HIS A 522 20.45 -14.81 5.31
N TRP A 523 20.66 -14.47 4.04
CA TRP A 523 21.97 -14.62 3.39
C TRP A 523 23.06 -13.72 3.97
N LEU A 524 22.72 -12.52 4.46
CA LEU A 524 23.67 -11.65 5.18
C LEU A 524 24.12 -12.27 6.50
N ALA A 525 23.19 -12.88 7.23
CA ALA A 525 23.51 -13.54 8.50
C ALA A 525 24.35 -14.78 8.26
N GLU A 526 24.01 -15.58 7.23
CA GLU A 526 24.80 -16.74 6.83
C GLU A 526 26.22 -16.35 6.40
N LYS A 527 26.37 -15.29 5.61
CA LYS A 527 27.67 -14.76 5.21
C LYS A 527 28.50 -14.34 6.42
N PHE A 528 27.91 -13.56 7.34
CA PHE A 528 28.58 -13.11 8.55
C PHE A 528 29.07 -14.29 9.40
N MET A 529 28.21 -15.30 9.63
CA MET A 529 28.56 -16.48 10.43
C MET A 529 29.67 -17.32 9.79
N LYS A 530 29.72 -17.42 8.46
CA LYS A 530 30.80 -18.11 7.74
C LYS A 530 32.13 -17.38 7.86
N GLU A 531 32.11 -16.04 7.78
CA GLU A 531 33.30 -15.20 7.92
C GLU A 531 33.75 -15.06 9.38
N ASN A 532 32.85 -15.31 10.35
CA ASN A 532 33.11 -15.18 11.79
C ASN A 532 32.62 -16.42 12.59
N PRO A 533 33.24 -17.61 12.42
CA PRO A 533 32.80 -18.81 13.11
C PRO A 533 32.75 -18.65 14.63
N GLY A 534 31.62 -19.05 15.24
CA GLY A 534 31.41 -19.01 16.69
C GLY A 534 31.10 -17.63 17.28
N ARG A 535 31.07 -16.56 16.48
CA ARG A 535 30.65 -15.23 16.96
C ARG A 535 29.13 -15.06 16.83
N PRO A 536 28.47 -14.44 17.83
CA PRO A 536 27.05 -14.09 17.71
C PRO A 536 26.84 -13.02 16.64
N LEU A 537 25.61 -12.94 16.11
CA LEU A 537 25.25 -11.84 15.22
C LEU A 537 25.36 -10.49 15.96
N PRO A 538 26.02 -9.48 15.37
CA PRO A 538 26.15 -8.17 15.98
C PRO A 538 24.80 -7.47 16.23
N PRO A 539 24.74 -6.48 17.13
CA PRO A 539 23.49 -5.79 17.51
C PRO A 539 22.74 -5.08 16.37
N TYR A 540 23.39 -4.83 15.22
CA TYR A 540 22.74 -4.26 14.04
C TYR A 540 21.97 -5.28 13.19
N PHE A 541 22.15 -6.59 13.43
CA PHE A 541 21.27 -7.63 12.91
C PHE A 541 19.99 -7.69 13.75
N VAL A 542 19.04 -6.82 13.41
CA VAL A 542 17.75 -6.71 14.10
C VAL A 542 16.63 -7.33 13.28
N SER A 543 15.87 -8.23 13.90
CA SER A 543 14.66 -8.80 13.31
C SER A 543 13.40 -8.05 13.74
N ALA A 544 12.29 -8.31 13.07
CA ALA A 544 10.98 -7.75 13.42
C ALA A 544 10.52 -8.09 14.85
N LEU A 545 11.08 -9.14 15.46
CA LEU A 545 10.76 -9.57 16.82
C LEU A 545 11.65 -8.92 17.87
N ASP A 546 12.76 -8.29 17.46
CA ASP A 546 13.70 -7.59 18.35
C ASP A 546 13.37 -6.09 18.46
N LEU A 547 12.45 -5.59 17.63
CA LEU A 547 12.02 -4.20 17.63
C LEU A 547 10.83 -3.98 18.56
N THR A 548 10.84 -2.83 19.22
CA THR A 548 9.67 -2.31 19.92
C THR A 548 8.63 -1.79 18.90
N PRO A 549 7.33 -1.84 19.21
CA PRO A 549 6.28 -1.27 18.35
C PRO A 549 6.53 0.21 17.99
N GLU A 550 7.08 0.99 18.91
CA GLU A 550 7.44 2.38 18.71
C GLU A 550 8.53 2.56 17.64
N GLU A 551 9.56 1.72 17.65
CA GLU A 551 10.62 1.76 16.63
C GLU A 551 10.07 1.47 15.23
N HIS A 552 9.08 0.56 15.11
CA HIS A 552 8.38 0.35 13.83
C HIS A 552 7.71 1.64 13.35
N VAL A 553 6.97 2.33 14.23
CA VAL A 553 6.28 3.59 13.89
C VAL A 553 7.25 4.71 13.57
N LEU A 554 8.37 4.81 14.29
CA LEU A 554 9.40 5.84 14.04
C LEU A 554 9.99 5.70 12.63
N VAL A 555 10.31 4.48 12.19
CA VAL A 555 10.77 4.24 10.83
C VAL A 555 9.68 4.52 9.80
N GLN A 556 8.43 4.11 10.08
CA GLN A 556 7.28 4.44 9.21
C GLN A 556 7.18 5.95 9.01
N ALA A 557 7.21 6.73 10.10
CA ALA A 557 7.11 8.18 10.07
C ALA A 557 8.28 8.84 9.35
N ALA A 558 9.51 8.36 9.56
CA ALA A 558 10.70 8.85 8.87
C ALA A 558 10.58 8.71 7.35
N VAL A 559 10.06 7.57 6.87
CA VAL A 559 9.84 7.33 5.44
C VAL A 559 8.61 8.10 4.92
N GLN A 560 7.54 8.24 5.72
CA GLN A 560 6.30 8.93 5.33
C GLN A 560 6.55 10.40 5.00
N LYS A 561 7.52 11.03 5.66
CA LYS A 561 7.96 12.41 5.36
C LYS A 561 8.31 12.62 3.89
N HIS A 562 8.81 11.59 3.20
CA HIS A 562 9.31 11.64 1.83
C HIS A 562 8.47 10.78 0.87
N THR A 563 7.26 10.40 1.27
CA THR A 563 6.32 9.61 0.47
C THR A 563 5.03 10.40 0.27
N ASP A 564 4.70 10.75 -0.98
CA ASP A 564 3.54 11.59 -1.33
C ASP A 564 2.21 10.82 -1.32
N SER A 565 2.25 9.51 -1.56
CA SER A 565 1.18 8.55 -1.25
C SER A 565 1.27 8.05 0.20
N SER A 566 1.21 6.75 0.46
CA SER A 566 1.26 6.12 1.80
C SER A 566 2.22 4.92 1.83
N ILE A 567 2.25 4.25 2.96
CA ILE A 567 3.18 3.19 3.33
C ILE A 567 2.39 1.97 3.82
N SER A 568 2.72 0.80 3.26
CA SER A 568 2.36 -0.50 3.82
C SER A 568 3.47 -0.92 4.77
N LYS A 569 3.24 -0.77 6.07
CA LYS A 569 4.15 -1.26 7.11
C LYS A 569 3.37 -1.90 8.25
N THR A 570 3.83 -3.08 8.68
CA THR A 570 3.30 -3.76 9.86
C THR A 570 4.04 -3.31 11.11
N VAL A 571 3.29 -2.92 12.13
CA VAL A 571 3.80 -2.75 13.49
C VAL A 571 3.59 -4.06 14.24
N ASN A 572 4.67 -4.83 14.39
CA ASN A 572 4.64 -6.06 15.15
C ASN A 572 4.70 -5.73 16.65
N ALA A 573 3.89 -6.40 17.44
CA ALA A 573 3.85 -6.22 18.88
C ALA A 573 3.88 -7.56 19.63
N PRO A 574 4.55 -7.62 20.79
CA PRO A 574 4.61 -8.84 21.58
C PRO A 574 3.23 -9.18 22.18
N PHE A 575 3.05 -10.42 22.61
CA PHE A 575 1.75 -10.92 23.11
C PHE A 575 1.25 -10.11 24.32
N GLU A 576 2.18 -9.72 25.19
CA GLU A 576 2.00 -8.95 26.40
C GLU A 576 1.71 -7.46 26.18
N HIS A 577 1.81 -6.95 24.95
CA HIS A 577 1.54 -5.54 24.64
C HIS A 577 0.13 -5.14 25.08
N SER A 578 0.03 -4.21 26.01
CA SER A 578 -1.21 -3.82 26.69
C SER A 578 -2.08 -2.88 25.85
N LEU A 579 -3.36 -2.75 26.21
CA LEU A 579 -4.28 -1.79 25.57
C LEU A 579 -3.79 -0.34 25.72
N GLU A 580 -3.18 0.00 26.85
CA GLU A 580 -2.62 1.34 27.09
C GLU A 580 -1.44 1.64 26.15
N GLU A 581 -0.58 0.65 25.92
CA GLU A 581 0.54 0.80 24.97
C GLU A 581 0.02 0.90 23.52
N VAL A 582 -0.99 0.13 23.12
CA VAL A 582 -1.64 0.28 21.80
C VAL A 582 -2.22 1.69 21.64
N ASN A 583 -2.88 2.22 22.67
CA ASN A 583 -3.39 3.59 22.65
C ASN A 583 -2.27 4.61 22.40
N LYS A 584 -1.16 4.52 23.17
CA LYS A 584 0.01 5.40 23.01
C LYS A 584 0.61 5.28 21.61
N LEU A 585 0.76 4.05 21.10
CA LEU A 585 1.30 3.74 19.78
C LEU A 585 0.46 4.36 18.66
N PHE A 586 -0.87 4.20 18.70
CA PHE A 586 -1.77 4.69 17.66
C PHE A 586 -1.82 6.23 17.65
N LYS A 587 -1.87 6.86 18.84
CA LYS A 587 -1.75 8.31 18.98
C LYS A 587 -0.39 8.82 18.50
N SER A 588 0.69 8.09 18.79
CA SER A 588 2.05 8.41 18.31
C SER A 588 2.11 8.39 16.78
N ALA A 589 1.57 7.36 16.13
CA ALA A 589 1.49 7.30 14.67
C ALA A 589 0.71 8.48 14.08
N TYR A 590 -0.41 8.87 14.70
CA TYR A 590 -1.14 10.08 14.30
C TYR A 590 -0.27 11.33 14.46
N ASN A 591 0.36 11.54 15.61
CA ASN A 591 1.13 12.74 15.92
C ASN A 591 2.41 12.88 15.08
N LEU A 592 3.03 11.75 14.71
CA LEU A 592 4.22 11.71 13.86
C LEU A 592 3.91 11.91 12.37
N GLY A 593 2.62 12.07 12.01
CA GLY A 593 2.20 12.37 10.64
C GLY A 593 2.06 11.15 9.73
N CYS A 594 1.97 9.94 10.29
CA CYS A 594 1.59 8.77 9.50
C CYS A 594 0.18 8.96 8.89
N LYS A 595 -0.04 8.36 7.71
CA LYS A 595 -1.36 8.37 7.03
C LYS A 595 -2.24 7.16 7.40
N GLY A 596 -1.65 6.16 8.04
CA GLY A 596 -2.35 5.02 8.61
C GLY A 596 -1.42 4.17 9.48
N ILE A 597 -1.96 3.15 10.13
CA ILE A 597 -1.22 2.18 10.94
C ILE A 597 -1.88 0.80 10.84
N THR A 598 -1.05 -0.22 10.63
CA THR A 598 -1.44 -1.63 10.68
C THR A 598 -0.71 -2.28 11.84
N TYR A 599 -1.47 -2.85 12.77
CA TYR A 599 -0.95 -3.38 14.03
C TYR A 599 -1.17 -4.89 14.09
N PHE A 600 -0.11 -5.63 14.43
CA PHE A 600 -0.18 -7.07 14.59
C PHE A 600 0.43 -7.50 15.92
N ARG A 601 -0.43 -7.89 16.86
CA ARG A 601 -0.02 -8.52 18.12
C ARG A 601 0.17 -10.02 17.92
N ILE A 602 1.33 -10.54 18.33
CA ILE A 602 1.62 -11.97 18.30
C ILE A 602 0.48 -12.73 19.02
N GLY A 603 -0.02 -13.80 18.39
CA GLY A 603 -1.09 -14.65 18.93
C GLY A 603 -2.51 -14.28 18.48
N THR A 604 -2.72 -13.14 17.81
CA THR A 604 -4.06 -12.74 17.34
C THR A 604 -4.52 -13.44 16.06
N ARG A 605 -3.59 -13.94 15.24
CA ARG A 605 -3.88 -14.76 14.04
C ARG A 605 -2.85 -15.87 13.88
N LYS A 606 -3.19 -16.90 13.10
CA LYS A 606 -2.23 -17.94 12.69
C LYS A 606 -1.07 -17.29 11.93
N ALA A 607 0.14 -17.37 12.48
CA ALA A 607 1.33 -16.85 11.83
C ALA A 607 1.66 -17.65 10.57
N VAL A 608 1.90 -16.96 9.45
CA VAL A 608 2.36 -17.56 8.18
C VAL A 608 3.84 -17.95 8.26
N LEU A 609 4.61 -17.30 9.14
CA LEU A 609 6.02 -17.57 9.40
C LEU A 609 6.21 -17.87 10.90
N LYS A 610 6.87 -18.99 11.22
CA LYS A 610 7.20 -19.36 12.61
C LYS A 610 8.71 -19.21 12.82
N LYS A 611 9.09 -18.52 13.90
CA LYS A 611 10.50 -18.50 14.36
C LYS A 611 10.90 -19.93 14.72
N LYS A 612 12.14 -20.33 14.40
CA LYS A 612 12.70 -21.56 14.95
C LYS A 612 13.04 -21.29 16.42
N GLU A 613 12.60 -22.15 17.34
CA GLU A 613 13.16 -22.13 18.70
C GLU A 613 14.64 -22.46 18.58
N ASP A 614 15.49 -21.51 18.97
CA ASP A 614 16.93 -21.71 18.97
C ASP A 614 17.26 -22.70 20.10
N GLY A 615 17.36 -23.97 19.74
CA GLY A 615 17.93 -25.02 20.57
C GLY A 615 19.42 -24.77 20.79
N PHE A 616 19.74 -23.80 21.65
CA PHE A 616 20.99 -23.72 22.38
C PHE A 616 20.65 -23.82 23.87
N CYS A 617 20.27 -25.03 24.27
CA CYS A 617 20.43 -25.45 25.65
C CYS A 617 21.95 -25.60 25.85
N CYS A 618 22.61 -24.53 26.29
CA CYS A 618 23.87 -24.69 26.98
C CYS A 618 23.55 -25.40 28.29
N SER A 619 23.91 -26.67 28.35
CA SER A 619 24.04 -27.45 29.57
C SER A 619 24.71 -26.64 30.68
N LEU A 620 23.96 -26.32 31.74
CA LEU A 620 24.17 -26.78 33.12
C LEU A 620 22.94 -26.46 33.98
#